data_AF-A0A8H4P629-F1
#
_entry.id   AF-A0A8H4P629-F1
#
_cell.length_a   1.000
_cell.length_b   1.000
_cell.length_c   1.000
_cell.angle_alpha   90.00
_cell.angle_beta   90.00
_cell.angle_gamma   90.00
#
_symmetry.space_group_name_H-M   'P 1'
#
loop_
_entity.id
_entity.type
_entity.pdbx_description
1 polymer ?
#
loop_
_entity_poly.entity_id
_entity_poly.type
_entity_poly.pdbx_seq_one_letter_code
_entity_poly.pdbx_strand_id
1 'polypeptide(L)'
;MVFLSSFLISLPLLCLGASAQDLGGGGNLTIAFFGDSLEDSCQSNDTSKGLVLTTDSIPTSYTCFNVSDIFSQSDEVGFQNGTMPVREGDDQLVEPNGVHWLLEKADNYSSKTNYSRVWYEQTSPEGAREDGSWVFYVYAFKDCEQIVDGDNIDSNQFPWF
;
A
#
# COMPACT_ATOMS: atom_id res chain seq x y z
N MET A 1 26.13 -1.32 -63.07
CA MET A 1 25.55 -2.63 -62.67
C MET A 1 26.53 -3.21 -61.67
N VAL A 2 26.28 -3.32 -60.37
CA VAL A 2 25.06 -3.59 -59.60
C VAL A 2 25.12 -2.79 -58.29
N PHE A 3 23.98 -2.23 -57.88
CA PHE A 3 23.75 -1.64 -56.56
C PHE A 3 23.64 -2.76 -55.51
N LEU A 4 24.30 -2.61 -54.36
CA LEU A 4 23.81 -3.21 -53.12
C LEU A 4 23.92 -2.18 -51.99
N SER A 5 22.85 -1.42 -51.85
CA SER A 5 22.54 -0.62 -50.67
C SER A 5 22.22 -1.58 -49.52
N SER A 6 23.09 -1.64 -48.52
CA SER A 6 22.79 -2.35 -47.26
C SER A 6 22.13 -1.37 -46.31
N PHE A 7 20.80 -1.28 -46.38
CA PHE A 7 19.99 -0.65 -45.34
C PHE A 7 20.00 -1.56 -44.11
N LEU A 8 20.75 -1.19 -43.08
CA LEU A 8 20.60 -1.74 -41.74
C LEU A 8 19.33 -1.12 -41.13
N ILE A 9 18.25 -1.89 -41.15
CA ILE A 9 16.99 -1.56 -40.47
C ILE A 9 17.25 -1.75 -38.97
N SER A 10 17.44 -0.66 -38.22
CA SER A 10 17.44 -0.71 -36.76
C SER A 10 16.01 -0.93 -36.28
N LEU A 11 15.73 -2.13 -35.76
CA LEU A 11 14.50 -2.44 -35.04
C LEU A 11 14.39 -1.52 -33.81
N PRO A 12 13.32 -0.71 -33.65
CA PRO A 12 13.06 -0.09 -32.37
C PRO A 12 12.70 -1.19 -31.37
N LEU A 13 13.53 -1.36 -30.35
CA LEU A 13 13.21 -2.15 -29.17
C LEU A 13 11.99 -1.51 -28.50
N LEU A 14 10.81 -2.05 -28.77
CA LEU A 14 9.61 -1.80 -27.98
C LEU A 14 9.88 -2.36 -26.59
N CYS A 15 10.30 -1.51 -25.66
CA CYS A 15 10.17 -1.78 -24.24
C CYS A 15 8.67 -1.73 -23.91
N LEU A 16 8.00 -2.87 -24.09
CA LEU A 16 6.71 -3.14 -23.45
C LEU A 16 6.97 -3.30 -21.96
N GLY A 17 6.98 -2.18 -21.23
CA GLY A 17 6.75 -2.18 -19.80
C GLY A 17 5.25 -2.38 -19.57
N ALA A 18 4.81 -3.63 -19.57
CA ALA A 18 3.49 -4.00 -19.08
C ALA A 18 3.66 -4.46 -17.62
N SER A 19 3.42 -3.55 -16.68
CA SER A 19 3.19 -3.90 -15.29
C SER A 19 1.69 -3.71 -15.02
N ALA A 20 0.89 -4.66 -15.47
CA ALA A 20 -0.40 -4.93 -14.84
C ALA A 20 -0.18 -6.20 -14.01
N GLN A 21 0.40 -6.03 -12.82
CA GLN A 21 0.35 -7.09 -11.83
C GLN A 21 -1.06 -7.04 -11.24
N ASP A 22 -1.95 -7.83 -11.82
CA ASP A 22 -3.15 -8.25 -11.13
C ASP A 22 -2.67 -8.97 -9.86
N LEU A 23 -2.71 -8.29 -8.71
CA LEU A 23 -2.62 -8.92 -7.40
C LEU A 23 -3.95 -9.66 -7.17
N GLY A 24 -4.18 -10.70 -7.99
CA GLY A 24 -5.40 -11.47 -8.09
C GLY A 24 -5.58 -12.45 -6.93
N GLY A 25 -5.60 -11.93 -5.71
CA GLY A 25 -6.09 -12.62 -4.52
C GLY A 25 -7.45 -12.05 -4.12
N GLY A 26 -8.46 -12.90 -3.95
CA GLY A 26 -9.72 -12.46 -3.35
C GLY A 26 -9.44 -11.88 -1.96
N GLY A 27 -9.94 -10.69 -1.66
CA GLY A 27 -9.71 -10.07 -0.36
C GLY A 27 -8.59 -9.02 -0.32
N ASN A 28 -8.26 -8.33 -1.41
CA ASN A 28 -7.30 -7.23 -1.34
C ASN A 28 -7.87 -5.99 -0.62
N LEU A 29 -6.97 -5.22 -0.01
CA LEU A 29 -7.24 -3.90 0.55
C LEU A 29 -6.39 -2.87 -0.18
N THR A 30 -7.05 -1.90 -0.79
CA THR A 30 -6.42 -0.73 -1.42
C THR A 30 -6.62 0.47 -0.53
N ILE A 31 -5.54 1.18 -0.22
CA ILE A 31 -5.55 2.38 0.61
C ILE A 31 -4.87 3.50 -0.17
N ALA A 32 -5.51 4.67 -0.20
CA ALA A 32 -4.92 5.88 -0.75
C ALA A 32 -4.74 6.94 0.33
N PHE A 33 -3.53 7.46 0.46
CA PHE A 33 -3.14 8.50 1.40
C PHE A 33 -2.97 9.83 0.67
N PHE A 34 -3.69 10.86 1.11
CA PHE A 34 -3.69 12.18 0.49
C PHE A 34 -3.17 13.24 1.46
N GLY A 35 -2.45 14.21 0.90
CA GLY A 35 -2.04 15.40 1.62
C GLY A 35 -3.24 16.21 2.11
N ASP A 36 -3.13 16.75 3.31
CA ASP A 36 -4.12 17.63 3.96
C ASP A 36 -4.50 18.89 3.14
N SER A 37 -3.68 19.31 2.18
CA SER A 37 -3.99 20.41 1.27
C SER A 37 -4.96 20.06 0.13
N LEU A 38 -5.31 18.78 -0.08
CA LEU A 38 -6.13 18.33 -1.22
C LEU A 38 -7.63 18.22 -0.86
N GLU A 39 -8.38 19.31 -0.97
CA GLU A 39 -9.77 19.44 -0.47
C GLU A 39 -10.78 18.40 -1.00
N ASP A 40 -10.56 17.83 -2.19
CA ASP A 40 -11.50 16.90 -2.84
C ASP A 40 -11.22 15.40 -2.59
N SER A 41 -10.27 15.06 -1.72
CA SER A 41 -9.79 13.67 -1.56
C SER A 41 -10.83 12.70 -0.99
N CYS A 42 -11.87 13.18 -0.30
CA CYS A 42 -12.87 12.32 0.35
C CYS A 42 -14.13 12.07 -0.49
N GLN A 43 -14.31 12.78 -1.62
CA GLN A 43 -15.55 12.72 -2.42
C GLN A 43 -15.38 12.06 -3.79
N SER A 44 -14.14 11.73 -4.18
CA SER A 44 -13.86 11.10 -5.46
C SER A 44 -13.18 9.74 -5.23
N ASN A 45 -13.56 8.73 -6.01
CA ASN A 45 -12.78 7.49 -6.14
C ASN A 45 -11.48 7.72 -6.95
N ASP A 46 -11.03 8.97 -7.03
CA ASP A 46 -9.85 9.37 -7.78
C ASP A 46 -8.63 9.31 -6.87
N THR A 47 -7.94 8.17 -6.92
CA THR A 47 -6.69 7.97 -6.22
C THR A 47 -5.50 8.58 -6.96
N SER A 48 -5.68 9.28 -8.09
CA SER A 48 -4.58 9.76 -8.96
C SER A 48 -3.57 10.66 -8.26
N LYS A 49 -3.99 11.37 -7.21
CA LYS A 49 -3.18 12.31 -6.43
C LYS A 49 -2.70 11.75 -5.08
N GLY A 50 -3.16 10.56 -4.71
CA GLY A 50 -2.78 9.90 -3.45
C GLY A 50 -1.60 8.97 -3.62
N LEU A 51 -0.89 8.70 -2.52
CA LEU A 51 0.01 7.55 -2.42
C LEU A 51 -0.85 6.31 -2.25
N VAL A 52 -0.64 5.27 -3.04
CA VAL A 52 -1.52 4.09 -3.02
C VAL A 52 -0.75 2.87 -2.56
N LEU A 53 -1.32 2.16 -1.58
CA LEU A 53 -0.85 0.87 -1.08
C LEU A 53 -1.96 -0.15 -1.35
N THR A 54 -1.64 -1.22 -2.07
CA THR A 54 -2.56 -2.34 -2.34
C THR A 54 -1.94 -3.61 -1.77
N THR A 55 -2.67 -4.32 -0.92
CA THR A 55 -2.27 -5.63 -0.44
C THR A 55 -2.72 -6.73 -1.41
N ASP A 56 -2.05 -7.88 -1.40
CA ASP A 56 -2.42 -8.99 -2.29
C ASP A 56 -3.53 -9.89 -1.71
N SER A 57 -3.66 -9.91 -0.39
CA SER A 57 -4.46 -10.88 0.36
C SER A 57 -4.70 -10.40 1.79
N ILE A 58 -5.65 -11.04 2.49
CA ILE A 58 -5.90 -10.80 3.91
C ILE A 58 -4.77 -11.46 4.74
N PRO A 59 -4.00 -10.71 5.53
CA PRO A 59 -2.91 -11.25 6.33
C PRO A 59 -3.44 -12.18 7.42
N THR A 60 -2.67 -13.21 7.71
CA THR A 60 -2.98 -14.17 8.79
C THR A 60 -2.68 -13.61 10.19
N SER A 61 -1.90 -12.54 10.26
CA SER A 61 -1.49 -11.85 11.49
C SER A 61 -1.55 -10.35 11.31
N TYR A 62 -1.49 -9.58 12.41
CA TYR A 62 -1.48 -8.13 12.31
C TYR A 62 -0.21 -7.66 11.58
N THR A 63 -0.36 -6.80 10.57
CA THR A 63 0.74 -6.21 9.81
C THR A 63 0.76 -4.71 10.02
N CYS A 64 1.92 -4.15 10.38
CA CYS A 64 2.08 -2.72 10.61
C CYS A 64 2.88 -2.07 9.48
N PHE A 65 2.44 -0.88 9.06
CA PHE A 65 3.11 -0.08 8.04
C PHE A 65 3.32 1.35 8.53
N ASN A 66 4.55 1.84 8.41
CA ASN A 66 4.86 3.26 8.52
C ASN A 66 4.78 3.90 7.14
N VAL A 67 3.93 4.92 6.97
CA VAL A 67 3.79 5.64 5.68
C VAL A 67 5.14 6.20 5.21
N SER A 68 5.96 6.72 6.13
CA SER A 68 7.30 7.22 5.80
C SER A 68 8.22 6.13 5.26
N ASP A 69 8.15 4.93 5.82
CA ASP A 69 9.12 3.88 5.51
C ASP A 69 8.74 3.22 4.20
N ILE A 70 7.44 2.91 4.03
CA ILE A 70 6.96 2.20 2.84
C ILE A 70 6.98 3.07 1.58
N PHE A 71 6.73 4.39 1.66
CA PHE A 71 6.70 5.25 0.48
C PHE A 71 8.00 6.01 0.20
N SER A 72 9.02 5.91 1.08
CA SER A 72 10.36 6.48 0.81
C SER A 72 11.34 5.48 0.20
N GLN A 73 11.00 4.20 0.19
CA GLN A 73 11.81 3.17 -0.46
C GLN A 73 11.68 3.21 -1.98
N SER A 74 12.60 2.51 -2.67
CA SER A 74 12.62 2.42 -4.14
C SER A 74 11.77 1.29 -4.71
N ASP A 75 11.37 0.33 -3.88
CA ASP A 75 10.68 -0.87 -4.33
C ASP A 75 9.17 -0.62 -4.44
N GLU A 76 8.60 -0.91 -5.60
CA GLU A 76 7.15 -0.79 -5.84
C GLU A 76 6.38 -2.02 -5.34
N VAL A 77 7.05 -3.13 -5.09
CA VAL A 77 6.44 -4.36 -4.57
C VAL A 77 7.28 -4.93 -3.44
N GLY A 78 6.63 -5.62 -2.51
CA GLY A 78 7.35 -6.24 -1.41
C GLY A 78 6.50 -7.11 -0.50
N PHE A 79 7.03 -7.37 0.69
CA PHE A 79 6.38 -8.19 1.71
C PHE A 79 6.56 -7.54 3.09
N GLN A 80 5.48 -7.50 3.86
CA GLN A 80 5.49 -7.04 5.24
C GLN A 80 5.20 -8.22 6.16
N ASN A 81 6.13 -8.50 7.08
CA ASN A 81 5.95 -9.54 8.08
C ASN A 81 4.81 -9.17 9.05
N GLY A 82 4.08 -10.20 9.48
CA GLY A 82 3.16 -10.11 10.61
C GLY A 82 3.91 -9.86 11.93
N THR A 83 3.26 -9.21 12.88
CA THR A 83 3.85 -8.86 14.18
C THR A 83 3.88 -10.02 15.16
N MET A 84 3.07 -11.06 14.92
CA MET A 84 2.99 -12.25 15.77
C MET A 84 3.04 -13.53 14.94
N PRO A 85 3.77 -14.57 15.36
CA PRO A 85 3.81 -15.86 14.67
C PRO A 85 2.44 -16.54 14.71
N VAL A 86 2.04 -17.12 13.59
CA VAL A 86 0.81 -17.93 13.48
C VAL A 86 1.20 -19.39 13.41
N ARG A 87 0.43 -20.25 14.11
CA ARG A 87 0.64 -21.69 14.13
C ARG A 87 -0.62 -22.43 13.72
N GLU A 88 -0.45 -23.52 12.99
CA GLU A 88 -1.52 -24.41 12.55
C GLU A 88 -1.20 -25.87 12.96
N GLY A 89 -2.25 -26.66 13.14
CA GLY A 89 -2.13 -28.11 13.34
C GLY A 89 -1.19 -28.52 14.48
N ASP A 90 -0.15 -29.27 14.16
CA ASP A 90 0.84 -29.85 15.06
C ASP A 90 1.89 -28.84 15.56
N ASP A 91 1.47 -27.59 15.82
CA ASP A 91 2.31 -26.46 16.23
C ASP A 91 3.28 -25.97 15.13
N GLN A 92 2.99 -26.31 13.86
CA GLN A 92 3.77 -25.84 12.72
C GLN A 92 3.57 -24.34 12.49
N LEU A 93 4.67 -23.61 12.32
CA LEU A 93 4.64 -22.20 11.94
C LEU A 93 4.12 -22.05 10.51
N VAL A 94 3.13 -21.18 10.34
CA VAL A 94 2.64 -20.78 9.02
C VAL A 94 3.62 -19.77 8.43
N GLU A 95 4.22 -20.10 7.29
CA GLU A 95 5.17 -19.22 6.60
C GLU A 95 4.85 -19.16 5.09
N PRO A 96 4.98 -17.98 4.45
CA PRO A 96 5.34 -16.71 5.06
C PRO A 96 4.16 -16.09 5.85
N ASN A 97 4.43 -15.57 7.05
CA ASN A 97 3.41 -14.90 7.87
C ASN A 97 3.45 -13.38 7.66
N GLY A 98 2.46 -12.83 6.95
CA GLY A 98 2.41 -11.41 6.60
C GLY A 98 1.55 -11.14 5.38
N VAL A 99 1.90 -10.12 4.62
CA VAL A 99 1.17 -9.74 3.39
C VAL A 99 2.11 -9.20 2.32
N HIS A 100 1.88 -9.56 1.06
CA HIS A 100 2.55 -8.86 -0.04
C HIS A 100 1.81 -7.58 -0.37
N TRP A 101 2.57 -6.62 -0.89
CA TRP A 101 2.04 -5.32 -1.21
C TRP A 101 2.61 -4.78 -2.52
N LEU A 102 1.84 -3.87 -3.12
CA LEU A 102 2.18 -3.06 -4.28
C LEU A 102 1.96 -1.59 -3.92
N LEU A 103 2.88 -0.74 -4.36
CA LEU A 103 2.80 0.71 -4.25
C LEU A 103 2.57 1.32 -5.62
N GLU A 104 1.72 2.33 -5.66
CA GLU A 104 1.60 3.20 -6.81
C GLU A 104 1.81 4.65 -6.36
N LYS A 105 2.41 5.44 -7.25
CA LYS A 105 2.65 6.88 -7.04
C LYS A 105 3.54 7.18 -5.83
N ALA A 106 4.45 6.26 -5.47
CA ALA A 106 5.44 6.49 -4.41
C ALA A 106 6.30 7.73 -4.68
N ASP A 107 6.55 8.08 -5.94
CA ASP A 107 7.26 9.32 -6.34
C ASP A 107 6.59 10.62 -5.86
N ASN A 108 5.30 10.58 -5.51
CA ASN A 108 4.60 11.73 -4.94
C ASN A 108 4.84 11.89 -3.43
N TYR A 109 5.59 10.97 -2.81
CA TYR A 109 5.89 11.01 -1.39
C TYR A 109 6.79 12.21 -1.05
N SER A 110 6.42 12.90 0.02
CA SER A 110 7.20 13.99 0.60
C SER A 110 7.14 13.88 2.10
N SER A 111 8.30 13.82 2.74
CA SER A 111 8.43 13.80 4.21
C SER A 111 7.94 15.09 4.90
N LYS A 112 7.58 16.12 4.13
CA LYS A 112 7.02 17.39 4.62
C LYS A 112 5.50 17.48 4.52
N THR A 113 4.87 16.47 3.93
CA THR A 113 3.42 16.46 3.68
C THR A 113 2.71 15.69 4.78
N ASN A 114 1.59 16.22 5.27
CA ASN A 114 0.74 15.52 6.23
C ASN A 114 -0.31 14.69 5.48
N TYR A 115 -0.14 13.37 5.50
CA TYR A 115 -1.01 12.40 4.82
C TYR A 115 -2.20 11.96 5.71
N SER A 116 -2.97 12.91 6.22
CA SER A 116 -4.05 12.65 7.18
C SER A 116 -5.39 12.27 6.55
N ARG A 117 -5.52 12.39 5.22
CA ARG A 117 -6.75 12.05 4.50
C ARG A 117 -6.60 10.68 3.86
N VAL A 118 -7.46 9.75 4.26
CA VAL A 118 -7.36 8.34 3.87
C VAL A 118 -8.64 7.91 3.16
N TRP A 119 -8.48 7.32 1.99
CA TRP A 119 -9.52 6.57 1.29
C TRP A 119 -9.12 5.09 1.29
N TYR A 120 -10.10 4.19 1.35
CA TYR A 120 -9.83 2.77 1.22
C TYR A 120 -10.96 2.04 0.49
N GLU A 121 -10.60 0.94 -0.16
CA GLU A 121 -11.52 0.01 -0.81
C GLU A 121 -11.08 -1.41 -0.49
N GLN A 122 -12.07 -2.28 -0.23
CA GLN A 122 -11.85 -3.70 0.01
C GLN A 122 -12.62 -4.48 -1.05
N THR A 123 -11.97 -5.45 -1.69
CA THR A 123 -12.73 -6.48 -2.41
C THR A 123 -13.00 -7.64 -1.48
N SER A 124 -14.20 -8.21 -1.53
CA SER A 124 -14.49 -9.44 -0.80
C SER A 124 -14.14 -10.63 -1.68
N PRO A 125 -13.49 -11.69 -1.13
CA PRO A 125 -13.20 -12.91 -1.88
C PRO A 125 -14.46 -13.59 -2.46
N GLU A 126 -15.64 -13.31 -1.88
CA GLU A 126 -16.91 -13.93 -2.24
C GLU A 126 -17.87 -12.98 -2.99
N GLY A 127 -17.38 -11.84 -3.49
CA GLY A 127 -18.18 -10.78 -4.11
C GLY A 127 -18.76 -9.79 -3.08
N ALA A 128 -19.38 -8.69 -3.53
CA ALA A 128 -19.85 -7.61 -2.67
C ALA A 128 -20.73 -8.12 -1.51
N ARG A 129 -20.16 -8.20 -0.31
CA ARG A 129 -20.84 -8.47 0.96
C ARG A 129 -21.01 -7.15 1.71
N GLU A 130 -22.05 -7.06 2.54
CA GLU A 130 -22.25 -5.91 3.44
C GLU A 130 -21.16 -5.81 4.53
N ASP A 131 -20.52 -6.93 4.87
CA ASP A 131 -19.47 -6.99 5.89
C ASP A 131 -18.07 -7.02 5.25
N GLY A 132 -17.23 -6.04 5.60
CA GLY A 132 -15.83 -5.95 5.15
C GLY A 132 -14.99 -7.12 5.67
N SER A 133 -14.07 -7.63 4.84
CA SER A 133 -13.19 -8.75 5.20
C SER A 133 -11.90 -8.29 5.91
N TRP A 134 -11.61 -6.98 5.92
CA TRP A 134 -10.49 -6.40 6.64
C TRP A 134 -10.90 -5.59 7.85
N VAL A 135 -10.05 -5.67 8.87
CA VAL A 135 -9.96 -4.65 9.91
C VAL A 135 -8.75 -3.78 9.60
N PHE A 136 -9.00 -2.49 9.36
CA PHE A 136 -7.99 -1.50 9.05
C PHE A 136 -8.00 -0.40 10.10
N TYR A 137 -6.84 -0.07 10.65
CA TYR A 137 -6.65 0.97 11.65
C TYR A 137 -5.66 2.01 11.13
N VAL A 138 -5.98 3.29 11.33
CA VAL A 138 -5.07 4.41 11.07
C VAL A 138 -4.55 4.89 12.41
N TYR A 139 -3.23 4.89 12.57
CA TYR A 139 -2.56 5.32 13.77
C TYR A 139 -1.97 6.72 13.62
N ALA A 140 -1.99 7.44 14.73
CA ALA A 140 -1.42 8.76 14.89
C ALA A 140 0.12 8.78 14.80
N PHE A 141 0.74 7.68 15.23
CA PHE A 141 2.18 7.55 15.40
C PHE A 141 2.72 6.40 14.56
N LYS A 142 4.05 6.41 14.42
CA LYS A 142 4.79 5.29 13.83
C LYS A 142 4.63 4.01 14.65
N ASP A 143 4.97 2.90 14.03
CA ASP A 143 5.02 1.58 14.64
C ASP A 143 3.67 1.13 15.21
N CYS A 144 2.58 1.64 14.63
CA CYS A 144 1.19 1.37 15.02
C CYS A 144 0.90 1.70 16.49
N GLU A 145 1.56 2.74 17.00
CA GLU A 145 1.33 3.27 18.35
C GLU A 145 0.11 4.20 18.38
N GLN A 146 -0.63 4.16 19.48
CA GLN A 146 -1.74 5.08 19.78
C GLN A 146 -1.58 5.63 21.18
N ILE A 147 -2.01 6.88 21.40
CA ILE A 147 -2.17 7.43 22.75
C ILE A 147 -3.30 6.67 23.41
N VAL A 148 -3.05 6.12 24.59
CA VAL A 148 -4.07 5.47 25.40
C VAL A 148 -4.52 6.45 26.48
N ASP A 149 -5.81 6.45 26.82
CA ASP A 149 -6.33 7.25 27.92
C ASP A 149 -5.50 7.00 29.21
N GLY A 150 -4.85 8.06 29.70
CA GLY A 150 -3.96 8.02 30.87
C GLY A 150 -2.48 8.19 30.56
N ASP A 151 -2.07 8.20 29.29
CA ASP A 151 -0.74 8.62 28.91
C ASP A 151 -0.57 10.12 29.17
N ASN A 152 0.44 10.50 29.97
CA ASN A 152 0.76 11.90 30.26
C ASN A 152 1.41 12.56 29.03
N ILE A 153 0.63 12.77 27.98
CA ILE A 153 1.09 13.37 26.74
C ILE A 153 0.86 14.88 26.78
N ASP A 154 1.90 15.64 26.45
CA ASP A 154 1.79 17.09 26.27
C ASP A 154 0.95 17.37 25.03
N SER A 155 -0.27 17.88 25.23
CA SER A 155 -1.19 18.22 24.15
C SER A 155 -0.63 19.26 23.18
N ASN A 156 0.42 20.00 23.55
CA ASN A 156 1.13 20.90 22.64
C ASN A 156 2.07 20.17 21.67
N GLN A 157 2.47 18.93 21.96
CA GLN A 157 3.31 18.12 21.07
C GLN A 157 2.50 17.48 19.94
N PHE A 158 1.21 17.21 20.17
CA PHE A 158 0.32 16.56 19.20
C PHE A 158 -1.03 17.27 19.12
N PRO A 159 -1.08 18.56 18.74
CA PRO A 159 -2.28 19.42 18.82
C PRO A 159 -3.43 19.00 17.90
N TRP A 160 -3.24 17.97 17.08
CA TRP A 160 -4.22 17.40 16.17
C TRP A 160 -4.86 16.11 16.72
N PHE A 161 -4.53 15.70 17.96
CA PHE A 161 -5.17 14.62 18.72
C PHE A 161 -5.73 15.12 20.04
#